data_AF-A0A424JZP9-F1
#
_entry.id   AF-A0A424JZP9-F1
#
_cell.length_a   1.000
_cell.length_b   1.000
_cell.length_c   1.000
_cell.angle_alpha   90.00
_cell.angle_beta   90.00
_cell.angle_gamma   90.00
#
_symmetry.space_group_name_H-M   'P 1'
#
loop_
_entity.id
_entity.type
_entity.pdbx_description
1 polymer ?
#
loop_
_entity_poly.entity_id
_entity_poly.type
_entity_poly.pdbx_seq_one_letter_code
_entity_poly.pdbx_strand_id
1 'polypeptide(L)'
;MTAAVLGLLLVALPASAQEDETMIKRFCLAAFDAAMKQAGKTPPDGMGGSTCDCFIQQVNQGAGLDAAKQTCTAEAIKAFKS
;
A
#
# COMPACT_ATOMS: atom_id res chain seq x y z
N MET A 1 -55.61 -5.23 -5.81
CA MET A 1 -54.30 -5.76 -5.34
C MET A 1 -53.22 -4.81 -5.84
N THR A 2 -52.88 -3.79 -5.07
CA THR A 2 -51.82 -2.81 -5.43
C THR A 2 -50.66 -3.01 -4.48
N ALA A 3 -49.68 -3.82 -4.89
CA ALA A 3 -48.43 -3.99 -4.16
C ALA A 3 -47.49 -2.83 -4.54
N ALA A 4 -47.36 -1.85 -3.64
CA ALA A 4 -46.37 -0.80 -3.76
C ALA A 4 -44.98 -1.42 -3.51
N VAL A 5 -44.17 -1.51 -4.56
CA VAL A 5 -42.79 -2.00 -4.49
C VAL A 5 -41.94 -0.84 -3.96
N LEU A 6 -41.64 -0.84 -2.66
CA LEU A 6 -40.63 0.06 -2.08
C LEU A 6 -39.25 -0.37 -2.59
N GLY A 7 -38.79 0.27 -3.66
CA GLY A 7 -37.42 0.16 -4.14
C GLY A 7 -36.46 0.82 -3.15
N LEU A 8 -35.67 0.01 -2.45
CA LEU A 8 -34.58 0.47 -1.60
C LEU A 8 -33.49 1.05 -2.50
N LEU A 9 -33.38 2.38 -2.55
CA LEU A 9 -32.25 3.08 -3.17
C LEU A 9 -31.02 2.87 -2.30
N LEU A 10 -30.19 1.89 -2.65
CA LEU A 10 -28.83 1.76 -2.12
C LEU A 10 -28.00 2.94 -2.65
N VAL A 11 -27.96 4.03 -1.89
CA VAL A 11 -26.93 5.07 -2.05
C VAL A 11 -25.59 4.39 -1.76
N ALA A 12 -24.84 4.09 -2.82
CA ALA A 12 -23.44 3.73 -2.71
C ALA A 12 -22.70 4.98 -2.22
N LEU A 13 -22.37 5.04 -0.93
CA LEU A 13 -21.42 6.03 -0.45
C LEU A 13 -20.07 5.73 -1.12
N PRO A 14 -19.35 6.73 -1.63
CA PRO A 14 -17.97 6.53 -2.04
C PRO A 14 -17.18 6.09 -0.79
N ALA A 15 -16.75 4.83 -0.76
CA ALA A 15 -15.75 4.39 0.20
C ALA A 15 -14.49 5.22 -0.06
N SER A 16 -14.01 5.92 0.96
CA SER A 16 -12.88 6.85 0.88
C SER A 16 -11.55 6.10 0.75
N ALA A 17 -11.29 5.52 -0.43
CA ALA A 17 -10.05 4.81 -0.76
C ALA A 17 -8.76 5.59 -0.45
N GLN A 18 -8.84 6.92 -0.40
CA GLN A 18 -7.72 7.81 -0.04
C GLN A 18 -7.28 7.67 1.42
N GLU A 19 -8.20 7.36 2.35
CA GLU A 19 -7.87 7.13 3.75
C GLU A 19 -7.17 5.77 3.92
N ASP A 20 -7.63 4.75 3.18
CA ASP A 20 -7.07 3.41 3.18
C ASP A 20 -5.64 3.38 2.65
N GLU A 21 -5.35 4.04 1.52
CA GLU A 21 -3.99 4.11 0.96
C GLU A 21 -2.99 4.77 1.93
N THR A 22 -3.44 5.80 2.65
CA THR A 22 -2.62 6.47 3.68
C THR A 22 -2.32 5.52 4.85
N MET A 23 -3.28 4.70 5.26
CA MET A 23 -3.10 3.73 6.33
C MET A 23 -2.16 2.59 5.92
N ILE A 24 -2.35 2.04 4.72
CA ILE A 24 -1.49 0.98 4.15
C ILE A 24 -0.05 1.48 4.03
N LYS A 25 0.15 2.73 3.58
CA LYS A 25 1.48 3.33 3.50
C LYS A 25 2.16 3.42 4.86
N ARG A 26 1.43 3.82 5.92
CA ARG A 26 1.96 3.87 7.29
C ARG A 26 2.37 2.49 7.79
N PHE A 27 1.55 1.46 7.56
CA PHE A 27 1.89 0.08 7.93
C PHE A 27 3.10 -0.43 7.15
N CYS A 28 3.16 -0.16 5.85
CA CYS A 28 4.33 -0.53 5.05
C CYS A 28 5.60 0.13 5.60
N LEU A 29 5.56 1.42 5.92
CA LEU A 29 6.70 2.14 6.48
C LEU A 29 7.14 1.57 7.83
N ALA A 30 6.20 1.23 8.69
CA ALA A 30 6.50 0.59 9.97
C ALA A 30 7.16 -0.79 9.79
N ALA A 31 6.66 -1.60 8.86
CA ALA A 31 7.24 -2.90 8.54
C ALA A 31 8.66 -2.75 7.94
N PHE A 32 8.86 -1.75 7.07
CA PHE A 32 10.16 -1.42 6.50
C PHE A 32 11.16 -1.00 7.57
N ASP A 33 10.79 -0.06 8.45
CA ASP A 33 11.64 0.37 9.57
C ASP A 33 12.01 -0.80 10.50
N ALA A 34 11.03 -1.66 10.82
CA ALA A 34 11.27 -2.86 11.61
C ALA A 34 12.27 -3.83 10.93
N ALA A 35 12.12 -4.07 9.63
CA ALA A 35 13.04 -4.92 8.87
C ALA A 35 14.46 -4.33 8.82
N MET A 36 14.59 -3.02 8.64
CA MET A 36 15.88 -2.33 8.64
C MET A 36 16.56 -2.37 10.01
N LYS A 37 15.80 -2.13 11.09
CA LYS A 37 16.27 -2.29 12.47
C LYS A 37 16.71 -3.71 12.77
N GLN A 38 15.94 -4.71 12.33
CA GLN A 38 16.30 -6.12 12.48
C GLN A 38 17.59 -6.46 11.72
N ALA A 39 17.81 -5.85 10.56
CA ALA A 39 19.03 -5.98 9.79
C ALA A 39 20.22 -5.14 10.32
N GLY A 40 20.03 -4.34 11.38
CA GLY A 40 21.04 -3.42 11.92
C GLY A 40 21.43 -2.32 10.94
N LYS A 41 20.56 -1.97 9.99
CA LYS A 41 20.83 -0.97 8.94
C LYS A 41 19.98 0.27 9.16
N THR A 42 20.56 1.42 8.85
CA THR A 42 19.82 2.68 8.76
C THR A 42 19.55 2.97 7.29
N PRO A 43 18.29 2.96 6.83
CA PRO A 43 17.97 3.32 5.45
C PRO A 43 18.28 4.80 5.20
N PRO A 44 18.72 5.18 4.00
CA PRO A 44 18.79 6.58 3.60
C PRO A 44 17.39 7.23 3.59
N ASP A 45 17.36 8.55 3.77
CA ASP A 45 16.12 9.32 3.74
C ASP A 45 15.35 9.09 2.44
N GLY A 46 14.04 8.94 2.57
CA GLY A 46 13.14 8.69 1.43
C GLY A 46 13.08 7.24 0.94
N MET A 47 14.03 6.36 1.30
CA MET A 47 14.03 4.97 0.81
C MET A 47 12.78 4.18 1.21
N GLY A 48 12.37 4.28 2.48
CA GLY A 48 11.16 3.62 2.96
C GLY A 48 9.90 4.14 2.27
N GLY A 49 9.81 5.46 2.07
CA GLY A 49 8.71 6.11 1.38
C GLY A 49 8.54 5.59 -0.04
N SER A 50 9.60 5.68 -0.84
CA SER A 50 9.61 5.20 -2.23
C SER A 50 9.34 3.70 -2.33
N THR A 51 9.88 2.89 -1.41
CA THR A 51 9.63 1.44 -1.39
C THR A 51 8.14 1.15 -1.15
N CYS A 52 7.52 1.88 -0.23
CA CYS A 52 6.11 1.70 0.10
C CYS A 52 5.16 2.23 -0.97
N ASP A 53 5.53 3.33 -1.64
CA ASP A 53 4.78 3.83 -2.79
C ASP A 53 4.80 2.81 -3.94
N CYS A 54 5.97 2.23 -4.24
CA CYS A 54 6.06 1.12 -5.20
C CYS A 54 5.18 -0.06 -4.79
N PHE A 55 5.21 -0.46 -3.51
CA PHE A 55 4.46 -1.61 -3.02
C PHE A 55 2.96 -1.43 -3.22
N ILE A 56 2.42 -0.28 -2.81
CA ILE A 56 0.99 0.05 -3.00
C ILE A 56 0.65 0.06 -4.49
N GLN A 57 1.50 0.65 -5.33
CA GLN A 57 1.27 0.67 -6.77
C GLN A 57 1.20 -0.74 -7.36
N GLN A 58 2.10 -1.65 -6.96
CA GLN A 58 2.10 -3.05 -7.41
C GLN A 58 0.85 -3.80 -6.95
N VAL A 59 0.44 -3.62 -5.69
CA VAL A 59 -0.78 -4.23 -5.16
C VAL A 59 -2.03 -3.71 -5.87
N ASN A 60 -2.10 -2.40 -6.12
CA ASN A 60 -3.18 -1.77 -6.88
C ASN A 60 -3.23 -2.26 -8.34
N GLN A 61 -2.09 -2.68 -8.91
CA GLN A 61 -2.00 -3.32 -10.23
C GLN A 61 -2.34 -4.83 -10.21
N GLY A 62 -2.67 -5.39 -9.05
CA GLY A 62 -3.03 -6.80 -8.89
C GLY A 62 -1.83 -7.73 -8.69
N ALA A 63 -0.63 -7.21 -8.40
CA ALA A 63 0.50 -8.04 -8.04
C ALA A 63 0.27 -8.73 -6.69
N GLY A 64 0.73 -9.98 -6.56
CA GLY A 64 0.75 -10.66 -5.28
C GLY A 64 1.68 -9.95 -4.28
N LEU A 65 1.33 -9.96 -2.99
CA LEU A 65 2.05 -9.21 -1.95
C LEU A 65 3.55 -9.55 -1.90
N ASP A 66 3.92 -10.83 -2.04
CA ASP A 66 5.33 -11.22 -1.99
C ASP A 66 6.10 -10.76 -3.24
N ALA A 67 5.47 -10.86 -4.42
CA ALA A 67 6.04 -10.35 -5.67
C ALA A 67 6.23 -8.82 -5.62
N ALA A 68 5.23 -8.08 -5.13
CA ALA A 68 5.31 -6.64 -4.92
C ALA A 68 6.47 -6.27 -3.98
N LYS A 69 6.58 -6.98 -2.85
CA LYS A 69 7.67 -6.79 -1.88
C LYS A 69 9.04 -7.01 -2.52
N GLN A 70 9.23 -8.12 -3.24
CA GLN A 70 10.51 -8.46 -3.87
C GLN A 70 10.90 -7.43 -4.94
N THR A 71 9.97 -7.07 -5.83
CA THR A 71 10.18 -6.08 -6.89
C THR A 71 10.56 -4.73 -6.30
N CYS A 72 9.77 -4.20 -5.37
CA CYS A 72 9.98 -2.88 -4.81
C CYS A 72 11.24 -2.80 -3.93
N THR A 73 11.59 -3.88 -3.24
CA THR A 73 12.87 -3.95 -2.51
C THR A 73 14.06 -3.91 -3.49
N ALA A 74 13.98 -4.66 -4.59
CA ALA A 74 15.04 -4.67 -5.60
C ALA A 74 15.20 -3.30 -6.29
N GLU A 75 14.09 -2.62 -6.58
CA GLU A 75 14.10 -1.26 -7.12
C GLU A 75 14.68 -0.25 -6.13
N ALA A 76 14.28 -0.30 -4.86
CA ALA A 76 14.83 0.56 -3.82
C ALA A 76 16.34 0.33 -3.65
N ILE A 77 16.81 -0.92 -3.65
CA ILE A 77 18.25 -1.21 -3.61
C ILE A 77 18.95 -0.58 -4.82
N LYS A 78 18.40 -0.71 -6.03
CA LYS A 78 19.01 -0.09 -7.23
C LYS A 78 19.04 1.43 -7.16
N ALA A 79 17.96 2.05 -6.69
CA ALA A 79 17.82 3.51 -6.63
C ALA A 79 18.73 4.15 -5.55
N PHE A 80 18.99 3.44 -4.45
CA PHE A 80 19.74 3.96 -3.30
C PHE A 80 21.15 3.36 -3.13
N LYS A 81 21.61 2.55 -4.08
CA LYS A 81 23.00 2.07 -4.16
C LYS A 81 23.87 3.14 -4.82
N SER A 82 24.26 4.16 -4.05
CA SER A 82 25.40 5.05 -4.36
C SER A 82 26.72 4.39 -4.01
#